data_AF-A0A1G2FTY6-F1
#
_entry.id   AF-A0A1G2FTY6-F1
#
_cell.length_a   1.000
_cell.length_b   1.000
_cell.length_c   1.000
_cell.angle_alpha   90.00
_cell.angle_beta   90.00
_cell.angle_gamma   90.00
#
_symmetry.space_group_name_H-M   'P 1'
#
loop_
_entity.id
_entity.type
_entity.pdbx_description
1 polymer ?
#
loop_
_entity_poly.entity_id
_entity_poly.type
_entity_poly.pdbx_seq_one_letter_code
_entity_poly.pdbx_strand_id
1 'polypeptide(L)'
;MLFFKVLKFFDMLEDKIRHWLSHWPILYALVGILGIVLIWRGIWHLADNVNLNSGLSIFIGAVILLLSGLLVAIAIGDEVLISAWRGRRKVTEINLEEAMTLADKVDEIKKLLGNIERQLGAIEKGEKKIVKNLGDIEHEEKAIEREINENKSF
;
A
#
# COMPACT_ATOMS: atom_id res chain seq x y z
N MET A 1 3.48 26.76 20.92
CA MET A 1 3.52 27.50 19.63
C MET A 1 4.90 27.48 18.97
N LEU A 2 6.02 27.59 19.71
CA LEU A 2 7.39 27.48 19.16
C LEU A 2 7.77 26.08 18.65
N PHE A 3 7.37 25.02 19.36
CA PHE A 3 7.69 23.64 18.98
C PHE A 3 7.19 23.26 17.57
N PHE A 4 5.95 23.62 17.23
CA PHE A 4 5.39 23.38 15.89
C PHE A 4 6.11 24.16 14.78
N LYS A 5 6.68 25.33 15.08
CA LYS A 5 7.48 26.10 14.10
C LYS A 5 8.83 25.43 13.84
N VAL A 6 9.46 24.88 14.88
CA VAL A 6 10.71 24.12 14.75
C VAL A 6 10.45 22.84 13.96
N LEU A 7 9.39 22.09 14.28
CA LEU A 7 9.03 20.89 13.53
C LEU A 7 8.78 21.18 12.04
N LYS A 8 8.03 22.25 11.71
CA LYS A 8 7.83 22.67 10.31
C LYS A 8 9.13 23.06 9.61
N PHE A 9 10.08 23.66 10.32
CA PHE A 9 11.38 24.02 9.75
C PHE A 9 12.20 22.78 9.39
N PHE A 10 12.22 21.78 10.27
CA PHE A 10 12.87 20.50 10.01
C PHE A 10 12.19 19.73 8.87
N ASP A 11 10.85 19.72 8.80
CA ASP A 11 10.08 19.07 7.73
C ASP A 11 10.42 19.65 6.34
N MET A 12 10.47 20.98 6.23
CA MET A 12 10.82 21.66 4.97
C MET A 12 12.29 21.47 4.58
N LEU A 13 13.19 21.33 5.55
CA LEU A 13 14.60 21.00 5.32
C LEU A 13 14.75 19.55 4.86
N GLU A 14 14.04 18.63 5.50
CA GLU A 14 14.05 17.21 5.22
C GLU A 14 13.57 16.94 3.80
N ASP A 15 12.44 17.52 3.37
CA ASP A 15 11.93 17.33 2.01
C ASP A 15 12.88 17.88 0.94
N LYS A 16 13.52 19.02 1.23
CA LYS A 16 14.46 19.64 0.30
C LYS A 16 15.76 18.85 0.17
N ILE A 17 16.28 18.35 1.28
CA ILE A 17 17.44 17.46 1.31
C ILE A 17 17.06 16.15 0.60
N ARG A 18 15.94 15.52 0.95
CA ARG A 18 15.46 14.24 0.38
C ARG A 18 15.32 14.28 -1.15
N HIS A 19 14.79 15.36 -1.71
CA HIS A 19 14.67 15.52 -3.16
C HIS A 19 16.03 15.64 -3.86
N TRP A 20 16.95 16.42 -3.28
CA TRP A 20 18.29 16.66 -3.86
C TRP A 20 19.23 15.45 -3.70
N LEU A 21 19.03 14.70 -2.63
CA LEU A 21 19.88 13.60 -2.19
C LEU A 21 19.63 12.28 -2.91
N SER A 22 18.51 12.14 -3.62
CA SER A 22 18.21 10.97 -4.45
C SER A 22 19.28 10.74 -5.54
N HIS A 23 20.06 11.77 -5.88
CA HIS A 23 21.17 11.68 -6.82
C HIS A 23 22.54 11.37 -6.17
N TRP A 24 22.71 11.49 -4.84
CA TRP A 24 24.01 11.34 -4.16
C TRP A 24 23.92 10.69 -2.75
N PRO A 25 23.44 9.44 -2.63
CA PRO A 25 23.25 8.75 -1.35
C PRO A 25 24.54 8.56 -0.53
N ILE A 26 25.70 8.51 -1.18
CA ILE A 26 27.00 8.29 -0.52
C ILE A 26 27.45 9.53 0.28
N LEU A 27 27.29 10.74 -0.27
CA LEU A 27 27.66 11.98 0.41
C LEU A 27 26.81 12.20 1.66
N TYR A 28 25.55 11.79 1.62
CA TYR A 28 24.68 11.82 2.79
C TYR A 28 25.16 10.93 3.91
N ALA A 29 25.51 9.69 3.60
CA ALA A 29 26.01 8.75 4.59
C ALA A 29 27.29 9.28 5.24
N LEU A 30 28.16 9.93 4.45
CA LEU A 30 29.38 10.58 4.94
C LEU A 30 29.04 11.71 5.93
N VAL A 31 28.16 12.64 5.55
CA VAL A 31 27.73 13.75 6.44
C VAL A 31 27.02 13.23 7.69
N GLY A 32 26.19 12.20 7.57
CA GLY A 32 25.50 11.56 8.70
C GLY A 32 26.49 10.94 9.69
N ILE A 33 27.47 10.19 9.19
CA ILE A 33 28.52 9.59 10.03
C ILE A 33 29.36 10.67 10.71
N LEU A 34 29.75 11.72 9.99
CA LEU A 34 30.45 12.87 10.57
C LEU A 34 29.63 13.53 11.68
N GLY A 35 28.33 13.73 11.46
CA GLY A 35 27.41 14.28 12.45
C GLY A 35 27.35 13.44 13.72
N ILE A 36 27.23 12.11 13.59
CA ILE A 36 27.20 11.17 14.73
C ILE A 36 28.50 11.25 15.53
N VAL A 37 29.66 11.23 14.85
CA VAL A 37 30.97 11.30 15.50
C VAL A 37 31.16 12.63 16.24
N LEU A 38 30.75 13.75 15.63
CA LEU A 38 30.84 15.08 16.25
C LEU A 38 29.91 15.21 17.46
N ILE A 39 28.69 14.66 17.38
CA ILE A 39 27.75 14.64 18.51
C ILE A 39 28.34 13.83 19.66
N TRP A 40 28.82 12.62 19.39
CA TRP A 40 29.42 11.78 20.41
C TRP A 40 30.59 12.49 21.09
N ARG A 41 31.48 13.09 20.29
CA ARG A 41 32.60 13.90 20.79
C ARG A 41 32.13 15.09 21.64
N GLY A 42 31.07 15.77 21.22
CA GLY A 42 30.47 16.88 21.97
C GLY A 42 29.97 16.45 23.35
N ILE A 43 29.37 15.25 23.46
CA ILE A 43 28.89 14.71 24.74
C ILE A 43 30.06 14.46 25.70
N TRP A 44 31.19 13.93 25.24
CA TRP A 44 32.40 13.76 26.07
C TRP A 44 32.91 15.11 26.58
N HIS A 45 33.09 16.08 25.69
CA HIS A 45 33.55 17.41 26.08
C HIS A 45 32.57 18.11 27.05
N LEU A 46 31.27 17.88 26.91
CA LEU A 46 30.28 18.40 27.86
C LEU A 46 30.44 17.77 29.25
N ALA A 47 30.70 16.46 29.32
CA ALA A 47 30.99 15.78 30.58
C ALA A 47 32.29 16.28 31.23
N ASP A 48 33.34 16.45 30.41
CA ASP A 48 34.66 16.93 30.86
C ASP A 48 34.59 18.38 31.36
N ASN A 49 33.86 19.26 30.67
CA ASN A 49 33.71 20.67 31.05
C ASN A 49 33.01 20.86 32.40
N VAL A 50 32.15 19.90 32.79
CA VAL A 50 31.46 19.89 34.08
C VAL A 50 32.34 19.25 35.18
N ASN A 51 33.58 18.86 34.86
CA ASN A 51 34.50 18.12 35.73
C ASN A 51 33.83 16.87 36.35
N LEU A 52 33.01 16.18 35.56
CA LEU A 52 32.41 14.93 36.03
C LEU A 52 33.51 13.87 36.15
N ASN A 53 33.87 13.55 37.39
CA ASN A 53 34.75 12.42 37.68
C ASN A 53 34.16 11.15 37.07
N SER A 54 35.02 10.30 36.49
CA SER A 54 34.67 9.02 35.88
C SER A 54 33.67 8.19 36.71
N GLY A 55 33.80 8.17 38.04
CA GLY A 55 32.86 7.46 38.92
C GLY A 55 31.44 8.04 38.92
N LEU A 56 31.30 9.36 38.93
CA LEU A 56 30.00 10.04 38.87
C LEU A 56 29.35 9.89 37.49
N SER A 57 30.13 9.97 36.42
CA SER A 57 29.64 9.76 35.06
C SER A 57 29.08 8.35 34.86
N ILE A 58 29.76 7.33 35.38
CA ILE A 58 29.27 5.94 35.34
C ILE A 58 27.98 5.80 36.15
N PHE A 59 27.93 6.38 37.35
CA PHE A 59 26.74 6.28 38.20
C PHE A 59 25.52 6.97 37.59
N ILE A 60 25.66 8.22 37.13
CA ILE A 60 24.58 8.97 36.48
C ILE A 60 24.15 8.28 35.19
N GLY A 61 25.11 7.79 34.38
CA GLY A 61 24.83 7.01 33.18
C GLY A 61 24.03 5.74 33.49
N ALA A 62 24.43 4.99 34.52
CA ALA A 62 23.72 3.79 34.95
C ALA A 62 22.28 4.12 35.38
N VAL A 63 22.07 5.17 36.19
CA VAL A 63 20.73 5.60 36.62
C VAL A 63 19.87 6.01 35.43
N ILE A 64 20.39 6.78 34.48
CA ILE A 64 19.66 7.20 33.26
C ILE A 64 19.29 5.98 32.41
N LEU A 65 20.22 5.04 32.22
CA LEU A 65 19.99 3.82 31.44
C LEU A 65 18.96 2.88 32.10
N LEU A 66 18.93 2.85 33.44
CA LEU A 66 17.93 2.11 34.21
C LEU A 66 16.54 2.77 34.09
N LEU A 67 16.46 4.09 34.26
CA LEU A 67 15.20 4.84 34.19
C LEU A 67 14.60 4.86 32.78
N SER A 68 15.42 4.99 31.75
CA SER A 68 14.97 4.94 30.36
C SER A 68 14.60 3.53 29.89
N GLY A 69 14.91 2.50 30.69
CA GLY A 69 14.74 1.10 30.30
C GLY A 69 15.68 0.66 29.18
N LEU A 70 16.61 1.51 28.73
CA LEU A 70 17.56 1.16 27.67
C LEU A 70 18.50 0.03 28.08
N LEU A 71 18.86 -0.04 29.37
CA LEU A 71 19.71 -1.11 29.89
C LEU A 71 19.03 -2.48 29.74
N VAL A 72 17.72 -2.53 30.00
CA VAL A 72 16.89 -3.72 29.80
C VAL A 72 16.65 -3.98 28.32
N ALA A 73 16.43 -2.93 27.53
CA ALA A 73 16.23 -3.04 26.09
C ALA A 73 17.47 -3.57 25.36
N ILE A 74 18.69 -3.22 25.79
CA ILE A 74 19.94 -3.78 25.24
C ILE A 74 20.11 -5.25 25.68
N ALA A 75 19.78 -5.57 26.93
CA ALA A 75 19.89 -6.94 27.46
C ALA A 75 18.88 -7.92 26.84
N ILE A 76 17.68 -7.44 26.50
CA ILE A 76 16.59 -8.24 25.93
C ILE A 76 16.54 -8.10 24.38
N GLY A 77 17.17 -7.05 23.86
CA GLY A 77 16.94 -6.52 22.52
C GLY A 77 17.24 -7.47 21.39
N ASP A 78 18.40 -8.14 21.39
CA ASP A 78 18.76 -8.99 20.26
C ASP A 78 17.82 -10.20 20.13
N GLU A 79 17.41 -10.82 21.24
CA GLU A 79 16.55 -12.01 21.21
C GLU A 79 15.07 -11.67 20.93
N VAL A 80 14.58 -10.55 21.46
CA VAL A 80 13.22 -10.04 21.16
C VAL A 80 13.13 -9.45 19.76
N LEU A 81 14.16 -8.75 19.27
CA LEU A 81 14.19 -8.20 17.92
C LEU A 81 14.30 -9.31 16.87
N ILE A 82 15.13 -10.34 17.11
CA ILE A 82 15.27 -11.50 16.20
C ILE A 82 13.98 -12.33 16.17
N SER A 83 13.33 -12.57 17.32
CA SER A 83 12.04 -13.28 17.36
C SER A 83 10.91 -12.47 16.72
N ALA A 84 10.87 -11.14 16.91
CA ALA A 84 9.93 -10.25 16.23
C ALA A 84 10.16 -10.19 14.71
N TRP A 85 11.42 -10.16 14.25
CA TRP A 85 11.75 -10.21 12.82
C TRP A 85 11.35 -11.53 12.16
N ARG A 86 11.57 -12.65 12.85
CA ARG A 86 11.18 -13.98 12.36
C ARG A 86 9.66 -14.13 12.28
N GLY A 87 8.91 -13.58 13.24
CA GLY A 87 7.45 -13.50 13.20
C GLY A 87 6.92 -12.65 12.04
N ARG A 88 7.52 -11.47 11.78
CA ARG A 88 7.11 -10.60 10.67
C ARG A 88 7.38 -11.20 9.30
N ARG A 89 8.50 -11.90 9.09
CA ARG A 89 8.74 -12.59 7.80
C ARG A 89 7.64 -13.60 7.48
N LYS A 90 7.23 -14.40 8.47
CA LYS A 90 6.15 -15.38 8.28
C LYS A 90 4.81 -14.71 7.95
N VAL A 91 4.49 -13.59 8.60
CA VAL A 91 3.30 -12.78 8.26
C VAL A 91 3.43 -12.16 6.85
N THR A 92 4.63 -11.74 6.45
CA THR A 92 4.85 -11.14 5.12
C THR A 92 4.69 -12.17 4.01
N GLU A 93 5.21 -13.39 4.20
CA GLU A 93 5.04 -14.51 3.27
C GLU A 93 3.57 -14.92 3.14
N ILE A 94 2.85 -15.07 4.26
CA ILE A 94 1.40 -15.40 4.26
C ILE A 94 0.60 -14.29 3.56
N ASN A 95 0.86 -13.02 3.85
CA ASN A 95 0.16 -11.91 3.18
C ASN A 95 0.44 -11.86 1.68
N LEU A 96 1.65 -12.23 1.26
CA LEU A 96 2.04 -12.24 -0.15
C LEU A 96 1.37 -13.41 -0.89
N GLU A 97 1.27 -14.57 -0.27
CA GLU A 97 0.49 -15.72 -0.75
C GLU A 97 -1.01 -15.39 -0.84
N GLU A 98 -1.57 -14.74 0.19
CA GLU A 98 -2.96 -14.27 0.20
C GLU A 98 -3.21 -13.22 -0.90
N ALA A 99 -2.27 -12.30 -1.13
CA ALA A 99 -2.38 -11.31 -2.20
C ALA A 99 -2.31 -11.94 -3.60
N MET A 100 -1.44 -12.94 -3.81
CA MET A 100 -1.37 -13.69 -5.07
C MET A 100 -2.66 -14.48 -5.32
N THR A 101 -3.18 -15.17 -4.31
CA THR A 101 -4.45 -15.90 -4.44
C THR A 101 -5.65 -14.98 -4.65
N LEU A 102 -5.64 -13.77 -4.07
CA LEU A 102 -6.65 -12.73 -4.35
C LEU A 102 -6.56 -12.25 -5.81
N ALA A 103 -5.35 -12.05 -6.33
CA ALA A 103 -5.16 -11.67 -7.73
C ALA A 103 -5.68 -12.75 -8.69
N ASP A 104 -5.40 -14.03 -8.41
CA ASP A 104 -5.90 -15.16 -9.21
C ASP A 104 -7.43 -15.25 -9.18
N LYS A 105 -8.05 -15.07 -8.01
CA LYS A 105 -9.52 -15.04 -7.87
C LYS A 105 -10.14 -13.87 -8.66
N VAL A 106 -9.50 -12.72 -8.69
CA VAL A 106 -9.97 -11.57 -9.48
C VAL A 106 -9.89 -11.86 -10.99
N ASP A 107 -8.86 -12.55 -11.45
CA ASP A 107 -8.75 -12.98 -12.85
C ASP A 107 -9.84 -13.99 -13.23
N GLU A 108 -10.14 -14.92 -12.31
CA GLU A 108 -11.23 -15.89 -12.48
C GLU A 108 -12.60 -15.19 -12.57
N ILE A 109 -12.88 -14.23 -11.68
CA ILE A 109 -14.12 -13.42 -11.71
C ILE A 109 -14.23 -12.66 -13.04
N LYS A 110 -13.13 -12.08 -13.55
CA LYS A 110 -13.11 -11.42 -14.86
C LYS A 110 -13.46 -12.38 -16.00
N LYS A 111 -12.93 -13.61 -15.99
CA LYS A 111 -13.25 -14.63 -16.98
C LYS A 111 -14.72 -15.04 -16.94
N LEU A 112 -15.28 -15.23 -15.74
CA LEU A 112 -16.70 -15.55 -15.56
C LEU A 112 -17.59 -14.42 -16.07
N LEU A 113 -17.28 -13.16 -15.74
CA LEU A 113 -17.98 -11.99 -16.27
C LEU A 113 -17.94 -11.94 -17.80
N GLY A 114 -16.78 -12.18 -18.41
CA GLY A 114 -16.66 -12.22 -19.88
C GLY A 114 -17.47 -13.34 -20.53
N ASN A 115 -17.62 -14.48 -19.87
CA ASN A 115 -18.49 -15.56 -20.35
C ASN A 115 -19.97 -15.20 -20.24
N ILE A 116 -20.38 -14.57 -19.13
CA ILE A 116 -21.76 -14.09 -18.95
C ILE A 116 -22.11 -13.04 -20.01
N GLU A 117 -21.20 -12.09 -20.27
CA GLU A 117 -21.38 -11.06 -21.29
C GLU A 117 -21.58 -11.66 -22.70
N ARG A 118 -20.82 -12.71 -23.03
CA ARG A 118 -21.01 -13.45 -24.29
C ARG A 118 -22.36 -14.16 -24.36
N GLN A 119 -22.80 -14.79 -23.26
CA GLN A 119 -24.10 -15.45 -23.22
C GLN A 119 -25.24 -14.45 -23.37
N LEU A 120 -25.17 -13.31 -22.68
CA LEU A 120 -26.15 -12.22 -22.82
C LEU A 120 -26.21 -11.69 -24.25
N GLY A 121 -25.05 -11.47 -24.91
CA GLY A 121 -25.01 -11.03 -26.30
C GLY A 121 -25.59 -12.06 -27.28
N ALA A 122 -25.49 -13.36 -26.98
CA ALA A 122 -26.13 -14.41 -27.77
C ALA A 122 -27.66 -14.42 -27.60
N ILE A 123 -28.14 -14.19 -26.37
CA ILE A 123 -29.56 -14.08 -26.05
C ILE A 123 -30.17 -12.85 -26.72
N GLU A 124 -29.52 -11.69 -26.66
CA GLU A 124 -29.99 -10.45 -27.29
C GLU A 124 -30.11 -10.59 -28.82
N LYS A 125 -29.17 -11.30 -29.45
CA LYS A 125 -29.27 -11.64 -30.88
C LYS A 125 -30.44 -12.58 -31.18
N GLY A 126 -30.73 -13.50 -30.27
CA GLY A 126 -31.90 -14.39 -30.36
C GLY A 126 -33.20 -13.60 -30.32
N GLU A 127 -33.37 -12.70 -29.35
CA GLU A 127 -34.55 -11.84 -29.22
C GLU A 127 -34.76 -10.99 -30.48
N LYS A 128 -33.72 -10.32 -31.00
CA LYS A 128 -33.83 -9.51 -32.22
C LYS A 128 -34.30 -10.33 -33.43
N LYS A 129 -33.91 -11.60 -33.51
CA LYS A 129 -34.30 -12.50 -34.60
C LYS A 129 -35.76 -12.94 -34.46
N ILE A 130 -36.21 -13.19 -33.24
CA ILE A 130 -37.61 -13.54 -32.94
C ILE A 130 -38.52 -12.35 -33.24
N VAL A 131 -38.16 -11.14 -32.81
CA VAL A 131 -38.94 -9.92 -33.08
C VAL A 131 -39.06 -9.66 -34.58
N LYS A 132 -37.97 -9.85 -35.34
CA LYS A 132 -38.00 -9.72 -36.80
C LYS A 132 -38.97 -10.72 -37.44
N ASN A 133 -38.87 -11.99 -37.08
CA ASN A 133 -39.75 -13.03 -37.63
C ASN A 133 -41.23 -12.78 -37.27
N LEU A 134 -41.53 -12.27 -36.08
CA LEU A 134 -42.91 -11.91 -35.70
C LEU A 134 -43.48 -10.80 -36.58
N GLY A 135 -42.68 -9.77 -36.89
CA GLY A 135 -43.10 -8.68 -37.77
C GLY A 135 -43.35 -9.14 -39.22
N ASP A 136 -42.54 -10.09 -39.71
CA ASP A 136 -42.73 -10.70 -41.02
C ASP A 136 -44.06 -11.50 -41.08
N ILE A 137 -44.41 -12.23 -40.00
CA ILE A 137 -45.67 -12.99 -39.90
C ILE A 137 -46.89 -12.07 -39.82
N GLU A 138 -46.84 -10.98 -39.04
CA GLU A 138 -47.95 -9.99 -39.00
C GLU A 138 -48.19 -9.34 -40.37
N HIS A 139 -47.13 -9.17 -41.17
CA HIS A 139 -47.25 -8.64 -42.52
C HIS A 139 -47.90 -9.64 -43.48
N GLU A 140 -47.57 -10.93 -43.40
CA GLU A 140 -48.24 -11.99 -44.15
C GLU A 140 -49.71 -12.13 -43.75
N GLU A 141 -50.02 -12.11 -42.45
CA GLU A 141 -51.40 -12.22 -41.96
C GLU A 141 -52.29 -11.09 -42.49
N LYS A 142 -51.80 -9.84 -42.46
CA LYS A 142 -52.51 -8.68 -43.04
C LYS A 142 -52.66 -8.74 -44.55
N ALA A 143 -51.73 -9.37 -45.27
CA ALA A 143 -51.83 -9.55 -46.72
C ALA A 143 -52.93 -10.58 -47.06
N ILE A 144 -52.97 -11.69 -46.33
CA ILE A 144 -53.99 -12.74 -46.47
C ILE A 144 -55.38 -12.19 -46.10
N GLU A 145 -55.50 -11.40 -45.02
CA GLU A 145 -56.78 -10.77 -44.67
C GLU A 145 -57.30 -9.83 -45.76
N ARG A 146 -56.41 -9.10 -46.45
CA ARG A 146 -56.80 -8.24 -47.58
C ARG A 146 -57.27 -9.06 -48.77
N GLU A 147 -56.57 -10.13 -49.14
CA GLU A 147 -56.98 -11.03 -50.23
C GLU A 147 -58.34 -11.69 -49.93
N ILE A 148 -58.57 -12.12 -48.68
CA ILE A 148 -59.87 -12.70 -48.27
C ILE A 148 -61.00 -11.67 -48.35
N ASN A 149 -60.74 -10.41 -47.99
CA ASN A 149 -61.75 -9.36 -48.08
C ASN A 149 -62.06 -8.95 -49.53
N GLU A 150 -61.05 -8.90 -50.40
CA GLU A 150 -61.25 -8.67 -51.83
C GLU A 150 -62.06 -9.80 -52.50
N ASN A 151 -61.84 -11.05 -52.10
CA ASN A 151 -62.57 -12.21 -52.65
C ASN A 151 -64.02 -12.34 -52.14
N LYS A 152 -64.38 -11.69 -51.03
CA LYS A 152 -65.76 -11.64 -50.50
C LYS A 152 -66.61 -10.52 -51.11
N SER A 153 -66.03 -9.66 -51.95
CA SER A 153 -66.69 -8.52 -52.59
C SER A 153 -67.27 -8.83 -53.99
N PHE A 154 -67.19 -10.09 -54.44
CA PHE A 154 -67.81 -10.62 -55.67
C PHE A 154 -68.95 -11.58 -55.32
#